data_AF-A0A3M0YBY1-F1
#
_entry.id   AF-A0A3M0YBY1-F1
#
_cell.length_a   1.000
_cell.length_b   1.000
_cell.length_c   1.000
_cell.angle_alpha   90.00
_cell.angle_beta   90.00
_cell.angle_gamma   90.00
#
_symmetry.space_group_name_H-M   'P 1'
#
loop_
_entity.id
_entity.type
_entity.pdbx_description
1 polymer ?
#
loop_
_entity_poly.entity_id
_entity_poly.type
_entity_poly.pdbx_seq_one_letter_code
_entity_poly.pdbx_strand_id
1 'polypeptide(L)'
;MDRRQFVKLCTAAAAALAVEPHLLAQAGVAKSYGRAKLVDKDGKPITAASLEKDKNYIFHYPFVGTPCLLINLGRPVKAATLKTAQGESYTWKGGVGPDHSVVAFSAICSHQLVHPSAKMALISYQS
;
A
#
# COMPACT_ATOMS: atom_id res chain seq x y z
N MET A 1 -38.97 18.50 17.09
CA MET A 1 -38.82 17.22 16.36
C MET A 1 -39.29 16.10 17.28
N ASP A 2 -40.31 15.33 16.89
CA ASP A 2 -40.88 14.27 17.73
C ASP A 2 -39.97 13.03 17.72
N ARG A 3 -39.57 12.57 18.91
CA ARG A 3 -38.77 11.35 19.12
C ARG A 3 -39.34 10.13 18.39
N ARG A 4 -40.67 10.01 18.30
CA ARG A 4 -41.33 8.88 17.62
C ARG A 4 -41.16 8.95 16.11
N GLN A 5 -41.22 10.15 15.53
CA GLN A 5 -40.98 10.34 14.10
C GLN A 5 -39.52 10.07 13.75
N PHE A 6 -38.58 10.54 14.59
CA PHE A 6 -37.16 10.27 14.42
C PHE A 6 -36.86 8.76 14.43
N VAL A 7 -37.36 8.02 15.43
CA VAL A 7 -37.15 6.57 15.51
C VAL A 7 -37.72 5.84 14.30
N LYS A 8 -38.93 6.20 13.84
CA LYS A 8 -39.55 5.60 12.64
C LYS A 8 -38.72 5.84 11.38
N LEU A 9 -38.14 7.02 11.24
CA LEU A 9 -37.31 7.37 10.09
C LEU A 9 -35.98 6.59 10.11
N CYS A 10 -35.36 6.46 11.28
CA CYS A 10 -34.15 5.64 11.47
C CYS A 10 -34.40 4.15 11.20
N THR A 11 -35.50 3.58 11.69
CA THR A 11 -35.82 2.16 11.43
C THR A 11 -36.17 1.90 9.98
N ALA A 12 -36.90 2.80 9.32
CA ALA A 12 -37.17 2.69 7.89
C ALA A 12 -35.88 2.75 7.06
N ALA A 13 -34.96 3.67 7.39
CA ALA A 13 -33.65 3.77 6.73
C ALA A 13 -32.80 2.50 6.95
N ALA A 14 -32.75 1.98 8.17
CA ALA A 14 -32.02 0.74 8.48
C ALA A 14 -32.61 -0.49 7.74
N ALA A 15 -33.94 -0.58 7.65
CA ALA A 15 -34.61 -1.66 6.92
C ALA A 15 -34.33 -1.57 5.42
N ALA A 16 -34.33 -0.38 4.83
CA ALA A 16 -33.98 -0.18 3.42
C ALA A 16 -32.53 -0.62 3.12
N LEU A 17 -31.58 -0.32 4.01
CA LEU A 17 -30.18 -0.75 3.88
C LEU A 17 -30.00 -2.27 4.04
N ALA A 18 -30.83 -2.93 4.85
CA ALA A 18 -30.80 -4.38 5.02
C ALA A 18 -31.34 -5.13 3.79
N VAL A 19 -32.32 -4.55 3.09
CA VAL A 19 -32.89 -5.12 1.85
C VAL A 19 -31.97 -4.87 0.66
N GLU A 20 -31.30 -3.72 0.62
CA GLU A 20 -30.42 -3.33 -0.49
C GLU A 20 -28.97 -3.12 -0.04
N PRO A 21 -28.23 -4.21 0.26
CA PRO A 21 -26.86 -4.14 0.77
C PRO A 21 -25.86 -3.53 -0.23
N HIS A 22 -26.23 -3.38 -1.50
CA HIS A 22 -25.43 -2.71 -2.52
C HIS A 22 -25.37 -1.17 -2.33
N LEU A 23 -26.27 -0.60 -1.53
CA LEU A 23 -26.23 0.82 -1.12
C LEU A 23 -25.12 1.11 -0.10
N LEU A 24 -24.57 0.07 0.54
CA LEU A 24 -23.41 0.19 1.41
C LEU A 24 -22.16 0.40 0.57
N ALA A 25 -21.24 1.24 1.05
CA ALA A 25 -19.94 1.42 0.40
C ALA A 25 -19.21 0.07 0.34
N GLN A 26 -19.10 -0.49 -0.87
CA GLN A 26 -18.33 -1.69 -1.11
C GLN A 26 -16.87 -1.30 -1.36
N ALA A 27 -15.94 -2.13 -0.87
CA ALA A 27 -14.55 -2.01 -1.27
C ALA A 27 -14.47 -2.23 -2.79
N GLY A 28 -14.12 -1.18 -3.53
CA GLY A 28 -13.96 -1.27 -4.97
C GLY A 28 -12.78 -2.17 -5.37
N VAL A 29 -12.78 -2.64 -6.61
CA VAL A 29 -11.68 -3.44 -7.16
C VAL A 29 -10.37 -2.63 -7.11
N ALA A 30 -9.29 -3.27 -6.67
CA ALA A 30 -7.97 -2.64 -6.62
C ALA A 30 -7.58 -2.11 -8.00
N LYS A 31 -7.35 -0.79 -8.08
CA LYS A 31 -6.95 -0.15 -9.33
C LYS A 31 -5.50 -0.52 -9.68
N SER A 32 -5.32 -1.07 -10.87
CA SER A 32 -4.00 -1.27 -11.45
C SER A 32 -3.48 0.03 -12.04
N TYR A 33 -2.22 0.36 -11.75
CA TYR A 33 -1.52 1.51 -12.30
C TYR A 33 -0.46 1.05 -13.32
N GLY A 34 -0.15 1.91 -14.29
CA GLY A 34 0.83 1.61 -15.34
C GLY A 34 2.26 1.50 -14.80
N ARG A 35 3.11 0.74 -15.49
CA ARG A 35 4.52 0.58 -15.09
C ARG A 35 5.26 1.91 -15.10
N ALA A 36 6.02 2.20 -14.05
CA ALA A 36 6.94 3.32 -13.96
C ALA A 36 8.40 2.83 -14.00
N LYS A 37 9.29 3.59 -14.64
CA LYS A 37 10.74 3.34 -14.63
C LYS A 37 11.36 4.14 -13.49
N LEU A 38 12.02 3.46 -12.56
CA LEU A 38 12.78 4.12 -11.51
C LEU A 38 14.12 4.60 -12.07
N VAL A 39 14.42 5.87 -11.81
CA VAL A 39 15.67 6.53 -12.24
C VAL A 39 16.32 7.20 -11.03
N ASP A 40 17.63 7.37 -11.08
CA ASP A 40 18.39 8.14 -10.09
C ASP A 40 18.27 9.65 -10.33
N LYS A 41 19.00 10.44 -9.53
CA LYS A 41 19.04 11.91 -9.60
C LYS A 41 19.55 12.44 -10.95
N ASP A 42 20.32 11.65 -11.70
CA ASP A 42 20.89 12.02 -12.99
C ASP A 42 20.02 11.49 -14.15
N GLY A 43 18.87 10.88 -13.83
CA GLY A 43 17.93 10.30 -14.81
C GLY A 43 18.34 8.92 -15.32
N LYS A 44 19.39 8.30 -14.77
CA LYS A 44 19.83 6.97 -15.18
C LYS A 44 18.94 5.89 -14.53
N PRO A 45 18.57 4.83 -15.26
CA PRO A 45 17.75 3.75 -14.69
C PRO A 45 18.42 3.09 -13.48
N ILE A 46 17.63 2.88 -12.42
CA ILE A 46 18.05 2.11 -11.25
C ILE A 46 18.21 0.63 -11.64
N THR A 47 19.32 0.03 -11.23
CA THR A 47 19.60 -1.40 -11.38
C THR A 47 19.72 -2.05 -10.00
N ALA A 48 19.52 -3.37 -9.92
CA ALA A 48 19.71 -4.09 -8.66
C ALA A 48 21.13 -3.89 -8.09
N ALA A 49 22.15 -3.85 -8.96
CA ALA A 49 23.54 -3.62 -8.57
C ALA A 49 23.82 -2.19 -8.06
N SER A 50 22.98 -1.21 -8.40
CA SER A 50 23.11 0.16 -7.89
C SER A 50 22.54 0.37 -6.49
N LEU A 51 21.85 -0.64 -5.94
CA LEU A 51 21.23 -0.55 -4.61
C LEU A 51 22.16 -1.15 -3.55
N GLU A 52 22.61 -0.29 -2.64
CA GLU A 52 23.35 -0.69 -1.45
C GLU A 52 22.47 -1.57 -0.55
N LYS A 53 23.10 -2.57 0.06
CA LYS A 53 22.44 -3.46 1.02
C LYS A 53 21.95 -2.66 2.23
N ASP A 54 20.75 -3.00 2.70
CA ASP A 54 20.10 -2.45 3.91
C ASP A 54 19.92 -0.92 3.91
N LYS A 55 20.01 -0.30 2.73
CA LYS A 55 19.81 1.14 2.56
C LYS A 55 18.38 1.45 2.14
N ASN A 56 17.80 2.47 2.77
CA ASN A 56 16.48 2.99 2.45
C ASN A 56 16.55 3.95 1.25
N TYR A 57 15.94 3.57 0.14
CA TYR A 57 15.70 4.46 -1.00
C TYR A 57 14.20 4.80 -1.09
N ILE A 58 13.88 6.04 -1.44
CA ILE A 58 12.49 6.50 -1.58
C ILE A 58 12.19 6.78 -3.04
N PHE A 59 11.03 6.34 -3.50
CA PHE A 59 10.43 6.73 -4.77
C PHE A 59 8.94 6.98 -4.58
N HIS A 60 8.29 7.57 -5.58
CA HIS A 60 6.86 7.90 -5.52
C HIS A 60 6.10 7.13 -6.59
N TYR A 61 5.07 6.39 -6.17
CA TYR A 61 4.22 5.62 -7.07
C TYR A 61 2.87 5.29 -6.40
N PRO A 62 1.73 5.35 -7.13
CA PRO A 62 1.60 5.83 -8.51
C PRO A 62 1.53 7.35 -8.64
N PHE A 63 1.43 8.07 -7.51
CA PHE A 63 1.35 9.52 -7.47
C PHE A 63 2.56 10.12 -6.76
N VAL A 64 2.83 11.40 -7.01
CA VAL A 64 3.88 12.16 -6.30
C VAL A 64 3.66 12.20 -4.78
N GLY A 65 2.40 12.09 -4.32
CA GLY A 65 2.04 12.08 -2.91
C GLY A 65 2.10 10.70 -2.24
N THR A 66 2.48 9.63 -2.95
CA THR A 66 2.47 8.26 -2.41
C THR A 66 3.88 7.68 -2.38
N PRO A 67 4.66 7.97 -1.32
CA PRO A 67 6.03 7.47 -1.19
C PRO A 67 6.06 5.96 -0.97
N CYS A 68 7.08 5.32 -1.51
CA CYS A 68 7.40 3.91 -1.39
C CYS A 68 8.88 3.76 -1.02
N LEU A 69 9.19 2.75 -0.20
CA LEU A 69 10.54 2.34 0.13
C LEU A 69 10.99 1.27 -0.86
N LEU A 70 12.25 1.38 -1.31
CA LEU A 70 12.97 0.41 -2.12
C LEU A 70 14.22 0.01 -1.35
N ILE A 71 14.41 -1.28 -1.11
CA ILE A 71 15.52 -1.81 -0.30
C ILE A 71 16.10 -3.05 -0.96
N ASN A 72 17.42 -3.17 -0.95
CA ASN A 72 18.13 -4.42 -1.20
C ASN A 72 18.45 -5.08 0.14
N LEU A 73 17.81 -6.20 0.48
CA LEU A 73 18.03 -6.90 1.76
C LEU A 73 19.33 -7.74 1.78
N GLY A 74 20.04 -7.82 0.65
CA GLY A 74 21.25 -8.63 0.50
C GLY A 74 21.05 -10.14 0.68
N ARG A 75 19.80 -10.61 0.73
CA ARG A 75 19.43 -12.02 0.80
C ARG A 75 18.17 -12.30 -0.01
N PRO A 76 18.03 -13.49 -0.61
CA PRO A 76 16.84 -13.85 -1.37
C PRO A 76 15.57 -13.80 -0.53
N VAL A 77 14.50 -13.23 -1.10
CA VAL A 77 13.16 -13.23 -0.52
C VAL A 77 12.22 -14.03 -1.40
N LYS A 78 11.71 -15.12 -0.85
CA LYS A 78 10.83 -16.05 -1.57
C LYS A 78 9.43 -15.46 -1.74
N ALA A 79 8.74 -15.94 -2.78
CA ALA A 79 7.31 -15.70 -2.93
C ALA A 79 6.52 -16.24 -1.73
N ALA A 80 5.39 -15.61 -1.44
CA ALA A 80 4.52 -16.00 -0.33
C ALA A 80 3.05 -15.77 -0.68
N THR A 81 2.19 -16.66 -0.20
CA THR A 81 0.73 -16.45 -0.20
C THR A 81 0.35 -15.75 1.08
N LEU A 82 -0.31 -14.60 0.96
CA LEU A 82 -0.69 -13.71 2.04
C LEU A 82 -2.22 -13.57 2.07
N LYS A 83 -2.74 -13.09 3.20
CA LYS A 83 -4.16 -12.77 3.37
C LYS A 83 -4.35 -11.28 3.59
N THR A 84 -5.38 -10.70 2.96
CA THR A 84 -5.84 -9.35 3.26
C THR A 84 -6.54 -9.31 4.63
N ALA A 85 -6.83 -8.11 5.14
CA ALA A 85 -7.62 -7.96 6.37
C ALA A 85 -9.02 -8.59 6.26
N GLN A 86 -9.56 -8.66 5.03
CA GLN A 86 -10.84 -9.28 4.70
C GLN A 86 -10.73 -10.80 4.49
N GLY A 87 -9.53 -11.38 4.63
CA GLY A 87 -9.28 -12.81 4.51
C GLY A 87 -9.02 -13.30 3.08
N GLU A 88 -9.04 -12.41 2.09
CA GLU A 88 -8.77 -12.76 0.68
C GLU A 88 -7.30 -13.16 0.50
N SER A 89 -7.05 -14.21 -0.28
CA SER A 89 -5.68 -14.69 -0.51
C SER A 89 -5.07 -14.04 -1.74
N TYR A 90 -3.81 -13.62 -1.66
CA TYR A 90 -3.04 -13.13 -2.79
C TYR A 90 -1.59 -13.62 -2.75
N THR A 91 -0.99 -13.79 -3.93
CA THR A 91 0.40 -14.24 -4.05
C THR A 91 1.32 -13.05 -4.30
N TRP A 92 2.22 -12.80 -3.36
CA TRP A 92 3.34 -11.89 -3.55
C TRP A 92 4.53 -12.64 -4.16
N LYS A 93 5.12 -12.08 -5.22
CA LYS A 93 6.10 -12.79 -6.08
C LYS A 93 7.51 -12.90 -5.49
N GLY A 94 7.76 -12.35 -4.31
CA GLY A 94 9.09 -12.30 -3.71
C GLY A 94 9.92 -11.11 -4.19
N GLY A 95 11.20 -11.11 -3.83
CA GLY A 95 12.15 -10.09 -4.25
C GLY A 95 12.53 -10.22 -5.71
N VAL A 96 12.87 -9.08 -6.32
CA VAL A 96 13.28 -8.96 -7.72
C VAL A 96 14.80 -8.83 -7.86
N GLY A 97 15.28 -8.83 -9.10
CA GLY A 97 16.70 -8.79 -9.44
C GLY A 97 17.36 -10.17 -9.42
N PRO A 98 18.63 -10.27 -9.84
CA PRO A 98 19.34 -11.55 -9.94
C PRO A 98 19.40 -12.34 -8.63
N ASP A 99 19.51 -11.64 -7.49
CA ASP A 99 19.63 -12.26 -6.16
C ASP A 99 18.29 -12.40 -5.42
N HIS A 100 17.17 -12.01 -6.06
CA HIS A 100 15.84 -11.97 -5.44
C HIS A 100 15.80 -11.18 -4.12
N SER A 101 16.66 -10.17 -3.96
CA SER A 101 16.87 -9.45 -2.70
C SER A 101 16.25 -8.06 -2.67
N VAL A 102 15.78 -7.56 -3.82
CA VAL A 102 15.21 -6.22 -3.93
C VAL A 102 13.71 -6.26 -3.67
N VAL A 103 13.24 -5.49 -2.70
CA VAL A 103 11.84 -5.38 -2.31
C VAL A 103 11.38 -3.93 -2.33
N ALA A 104 10.07 -3.73 -2.50
CA ALA A 104 9.44 -2.43 -2.38
C ALA A 104 8.12 -2.52 -1.62
N PHE A 105 7.83 -1.50 -0.81
CA PHE A 105 6.57 -1.39 -0.06
C PHE A 105 6.17 0.07 0.13
N SER A 106 4.90 0.32 0.44
CA SER A 106 4.39 1.65 0.77
C SER A 106 5.18 2.23 1.94
N ALA A 107 5.70 3.44 1.78
CA ALA A 107 6.32 4.18 2.87
C ALA A 107 5.27 4.96 3.69
N ILE A 108 4.01 4.52 3.66
CA ILE A 108 2.89 5.09 4.41
C ILE A 108 2.43 4.04 5.41
N CYS A 109 2.44 4.36 6.69
CA CYS A 109 1.95 3.45 7.72
C CYS A 109 0.42 3.32 7.60
N SER A 110 -0.07 2.09 7.49
CA SER A 110 -1.51 1.80 7.39
C SER A 110 -2.32 2.18 8.64
N HIS A 111 -1.67 2.52 9.76
CA HIS A 111 -2.35 2.93 10.99
C HIS A 111 -2.79 4.40 10.92
N GLN A 112 -1.84 5.34 10.83
CA GLN A 112 -2.13 6.79 10.89
C GLN A 112 -1.65 7.58 9.67
N LEU A 113 -1.30 6.90 8.57
CA LEU A 113 -0.87 7.50 7.31
C LEU A 113 0.40 8.37 7.40
N VAL A 114 1.16 8.23 8.50
CA VAL A 114 2.49 8.81 8.65
C VAL A 114 3.38 8.30 7.53
N HIS A 115 4.22 9.17 6.98
CA HIS A 115 5.15 8.85 5.89
C HIS A 115 6.42 9.71 5.96
N PRO A 116 7.54 9.27 5.35
CA PRO A 116 8.76 10.05 5.31
C PRO A 116 8.58 11.43 4.66
N SER A 117 9.23 12.42 5.24
CA SER A 117 9.42 13.77 4.71
C SER A 117 10.89 14.17 4.84
N ALA A 118 11.28 15.27 4.20
CA ALA A 118 12.64 15.81 4.34
C ALA A 118 13.04 16.12 5.80
N LYS A 119 12.07 16.36 6.68
CA LYS A 119 12.31 16.70 8.10
C LYS A 119 12.28 15.49 9.03
N MET A 120 11.60 14.41 8.65
CA MET A 120 11.45 13.23 9.50
C MET A 120 11.07 11.98 8.70
N ALA A 121 11.65 10.84 9.07
CA ALA A 121 11.29 9.53 8.53
C ALA A 121 11.04 8.55 9.69
N LEU A 122 9.78 8.42 10.11
CA LEU A 122 9.37 7.49 11.17
C LEU A 122 9.15 6.05 10.66
N ILE A 123 9.25 5.87 9.34
CA ILE A 123 9.14 4.58 8.67
C ILE A 123 10.44 4.36 7.92
N SER A 124 11.24 3.43 8.42
CA SER A 124 12.54 3.06 7.87
C SER A 124 12.74 1.57 8.07
N TYR A 125 13.36 0.90 7.09
CA TYR A 125 13.94 -0.41 7.37
C TYR A 125 15.15 -0.23 8.29
N GLN A 126 15.24 -1.09 9.31
CA GLN A 126 16.36 -1.22 10.23
C GLN A 126 16.73 -2.71 10.25
N SER A 127 18.01 -3.02 10.02
CA SER A 127 18.53 -4.39 9.97
C SER A 127 18.89 -4.96 11.34
#